data_AF-A0A0M2VAE9-F1
#
_entry.id   AF-A0A0M2VAE9-F1
#
_cell.length_a   1.000
_cell.length_b   1.000
_cell.length_c   1.000
_cell.angle_alpha   90.00
_cell.angle_beta   90.00
_cell.angle_gamma   90.00
#
_symmetry.space_group_name_H-M   'P 1'
#
loop_
_entity.id
_entity.type
_entity.pdbx_description
1 polymer ?
#
loop_
_entity_poly.entity_id
_entity_poly.type
_entity_poly.pdbx_seq_one_letter_code
_entity_poly.pdbx_strand_id
1 'polypeptide(L)'
;MKKILSVLSLVAAFSAFANEPLELTVNVYLNNELVVADVVQAESGQLQSITAKDVLMFNVTPTLNDDVVTLTSSMHKYKDGSFSKFAEPVLRVALDKQAVIEIGTEGKNIYKVEVTTKKI
;
A
#
# COMPACT_ATOMS: atom_id res chain seq x y z
N MET A 1 1.87 59.03 -6.48
CA MET A 1 2.15 57.98 -5.48
C MET A 1 2.26 56.64 -6.21
N LYS A 2 3.45 56.03 -6.27
CA LYS A 2 3.68 54.73 -6.93
C LYS A 2 3.24 53.61 -5.98
N LYS A 3 2.23 52.82 -6.38
CA LYS A 3 1.82 51.62 -5.65
C LYS A 3 2.71 50.47 -6.11
N ILE A 4 3.64 50.05 -5.24
CA ILE A 4 4.42 48.82 -5.44
C ILE A 4 3.63 47.72 -4.75
N LEU A 5 2.88 46.93 -5.54
CA LEU A 5 2.29 45.68 -5.07
C LEU A 5 3.44 44.67 -4.90
N SER A 6 3.84 44.43 -3.66
CA SER A 6 4.72 43.31 -3.33
C SER A 6 3.85 42.08 -3.08
N VAL A 7 3.73 41.22 -4.09
CA VAL A 7 3.24 39.85 -3.90
C VAL A 7 4.47 39.02 -3.57
N LEU A 8 4.72 38.79 -2.28
CA LEU A 8 5.75 37.83 -1.86
C LEU A 8 5.06 36.51 -1.50
N SER A 9 5.41 35.53 -2.32
CA SER A 9 5.00 34.13 -2.34
C SER A 9 5.02 33.48 -0.96
N LEU A 10 3.89 32.92 -0.52
CA LEU A 10 3.89 31.89 0.51
C LEU A 10 4.55 30.64 -0.08
N VAL A 11 5.84 30.45 0.20
CA VAL A 11 6.46 29.14 0.05
C VAL A 11 5.91 28.31 1.20
N ALA A 12 4.91 27.48 0.91
CA ALA A 12 4.48 26.44 1.83
C ALA A 12 5.71 25.56 2.09
N ALA A 13 6.25 25.66 3.30
CA ALA A 13 7.26 24.74 3.78
C ALA A 13 6.61 23.36 3.92
N PHE A 14 6.67 22.57 2.85
CA PHE A 14 6.46 21.14 2.95
C PHE A 14 7.55 20.63 3.87
N SER A 15 7.17 20.30 5.11
CA SER A 15 8.01 19.53 6.01
C SER A 15 8.39 18.27 5.25
N ALA A 16 9.64 18.18 4.81
CA ALA A 16 10.18 16.97 4.24
C ALA A 16 10.20 15.96 5.37
N PHE A 17 9.14 15.16 5.49
CA PHE A 17 9.24 13.88 6.18
C PHE A 17 10.33 13.13 5.42
N ALA A 18 11.42 12.80 6.10
CA ALA A 18 12.41 11.91 5.52
C ALA A 18 11.66 10.64 5.10
N ASN A 19 11.63 10.35 3.79
CA ASN A 19 11.04 9.13 3.28
C ASN A 19 11.94 7.98 3.74
N GLU A 20 11.64 7.43 4.92
CA GLU A 20 12.32 6.24 5.40
C GLU A 20 11.99 5.08 4.45
N PRO A 21 13.01 4.45 3.85
CA PRO A 21 12.80 3.33 2.96
C PRO A 21 12.37 2.11 3.78
N LEU A 22 11.41 1.39 3.22
CA LEU A 22 10.84 0.17 3.76
C LEU A 22 10.99 -0.93 2.72
N GLU A 23 11.07 -2.16 3.19
CA GLU A 23 10.89 -3.37 2.41
C GLU A 23 9.53 -3.97 2.76
N LEU A 24 8.71 -4.23 1.75
CA LEU A 24 7.43 -4.91 1.86
C LEU A 24 7.57 -6.31 1.26
N THR A 25 7.57 -7.34 2.10
CA THR A 25 7.38 -8.72 1.63
C THR A 25 5.89 -9.01 1.52
N VAL A 26 5.41 -9.26 0.32
CA VAL A 26 3.98 -9.44 0.00
C VAL A 26 3.75 -10.83 -0.59
N ASN A 27 2.90 -11.61 0.06
CA ASN A 27 2.42 -12.89 -0.46
C ASN A 27 0.92 -12.80 -0.74
N VAL A 28 0.52 -13.16 -1.95
CA VAL A 28 -0.88 -13.13 -2.40
C VAL A 28 -1.36 -14.56 -2.63
N TYR A 29 -2.53 -14.87 -2.09
CA TYR A 29 -3.17 -16.17 -2.20
C TYR A 29 -4.58 -16.04 -2.77
N LEU A 30 -4.98 -17.04 -3.55
CA LEU A 30 -6.35 -17.27 -3.99
C LEU A 30 -6.77 -18.65 -3.50
N ASN A 31 -7.86 -18.75 -2.75
CA ASN A 31 -8.35 -20.02 -2.21
C ASN A 31 -7.26 -20.80 -1.46
N ASN A 32 -6.46 -20.09 -0.67
CA ASN A 32 -5.30 -20.59 0.09
C ASN A 32 -4.11 -21.10 -0.75
N GLU A 33 -4.15 -20.98 -2.08
CA GLU A 33 -3.02 -21.25 -2.96
C GLU A 33 -2.19 -19.98 -3.19
N LEU A 34 -0.88 -20.05 -3.00
CA LEU A 34 0.03 -18.93 -3.25
C LEU A 34 0.10 -18.64 -4.76
N VAL A 35 -0.30 -17.44 -5.17
CA VAL A 35 -0.27 -17.02 -6.58
C VAL A 35 0.87 -16.06 -6.91
N VAL A 36 1.32 -15.27 -5.93
CA VAL A 36 2.47 -14.36 -6.02
C VAL A 36 3.18 -14.24 -4.68
N ALA A 37 4.50 -14.20 -4.72
CA ALA A 37 5.37 -13.76 -3.63
C ALA A 37 6.29 -12.69 -4.21
N ASP A 38 6.34 -11.51 -3.59
CA ASP A 38 7.11 -10.37 -4.07
C ASP A 38 7.75 -9.62 -2.90
N VAL A 39 8.87 -8.96 -3.17
CA VAL A 39 9.58 -8.11 -2.22
C VAL A 39 9.79 -6.76 -2.86
N VAL A 40 9.09 -5.75 -2.33
CA VAL A 40 9.04 -4.41 -2.91
C VAL A 40 9.75 -3.43 -2.00
N GLN A 41 10.72 -2.69 -2.53
CA GLN A 41 11.25 -1.51 -1.86
C GLN A 41 10.24 -0.37 -1.98
N ALA A 42 9.79 0.13 -0.85
CA ALA A 42 8.76 1.14 -0.76
C ALA A 42 9.29 2.34 0.03
N GLU A 43 8.89 3.54 -0.36
CA GLU A 43 9.09 4.71 0.47
C GLU A 43 7.82 5.00 1.27
N SER A 44 7.99 5.45 2.52
CA SER A 44 6.87 5.94 3.33
C SER A 44 6.09 7.02 2.56
N GLY A 45 4.77 6.88 2.48
CA GLY A 45 3.86 7.78 1.77
C GLY A 45 3.75 7.55 0.26
N GLN A 46 4.53 6.63 -0.33
CA GLN A 46 4.48 6.36 -1.78
C GLN A 46 3.63 5.12 -2.11
N LEU A 47 2.83 5.22 -3.17
CA LEU A 47 2.00 4.12 -3.65
C LEU A 47 2.84 3.03 -4.30
N GLN A 48 2.61 1.79 -3.88
CA GLN A 48 3.12 0.57 -4.52
C GLN A 48 1.98 -0.23 -5.12
N SER A 49 2.19 -0.81 -6.30
CA SER A 49 1.21 -1.66 -6.97
C SER A 49 1.80 -3.05 -7.20
N ILE A 50 1.20 -4.06 -6.56
CA ILE A 50 1.58 -5.47 -6.70
C ILE A 50 0.47 -6.18 -7.47
N THR A 51 0.80 -6.75 -8.63
CA THR A 51 -0.17 -7.41 -9.50
C THR A 51 0.09 -8.92 -9.58
N ALA A 52 -0.86 -9.70 -9.09
CA ALA A 52 -0.89 -11.15 -9.18
C ALA A 52 -1.56 -11.62 -10.48
N LYS A 53 -0.84 -11.49 -11.60
CA LYS A 53 -1.33 -11.84 -12.96
C LYS A 53 -2.77 -11.33 -13.17
N ASP A 54 -3.66 -12.16 -13.67
CA ASP A 54 -5.08 -11.88 -13.89
C ASP A 54 -5.96 -12.31 -12.68
N VAL A 55 -5.46 -12.13 -11.45
CA VAL A 55 -6.18 -12.50 -10.22
C VAL A 55 -6.50 -11.29 -9.36
N LEU A 56 -5.46 -10.60 -8.90
CA LEU A 56 -5.57 -9.53 -7.91
C LEU A 56 -4.53 -8.45 -8.19
N MET A 57 -4.93 -7.19 -8.08
CA MET A 57 -4.02 -6.06 -7.94
C MET A 57 -4.18 -5.49 -6.52
N PHE A 58 -3.06 -5.42 -5.81
CA PHE A 58 -2.95 -4.88 -4.46
C PHE A 58 -2.16 -3.58 -4.51
N ASN A 59 -2.88 -2.47 -4.31
CA ASN A 59 -2.31 -1.14 -4.23
C ASN A 59 -2.14 -0.77 -2.77
N VAL A 60 -0.94 -0.41 -2.34
CA VAL A 60 -0.63 -0.12 -0.93
C VAL A 60 0.27 1.10 -0.80
N THR A 61 -0.10 1.99 0.11
CA THR A 61 0.71 3.12 0.54
C THR A 61 1.10 2.89 2.00
N PRO A 62 2.35 2.49 2.29
CA PRO A 62 2.83 2.39 3.66
C PRO A 62 3.06 3.78 4.24
N THR A 63 2.85 3.95 5.54
CA THR A 63 3.25 5.14 6.29
C THR A 63 3.84 4.70 7.60
N LEU A 64 5.10 5.02 7.83
CA LEU A 64 5.80 4.71 9.06
C LEU A 64 5.62 5.83 10.07
N ASN A 65 5.21 5.47 11.29
CA ASN A 65 5.28 6.34 12.47
C ASN A 65 5.96 5.56 13.58
N ASP A 66 7.15 5.99 13.99
CA ASP A 66 8.04 5.28 14.92
C ASP A 66 8.35 3.84 14.45
N ASP A 67 7.73 2.83 15.09
CA ASP A 67 7.88 1.41 14.77
C ASP A 67 6.57 0.76 14.30
N VAL A 68 5.55 1.57 14.01
CA VAL A 68 4.26 1.11 13.50
C VAL A 68 4.08 1.58 12.05
N VAL A 69 3.90 0.62 11.15
CA VAL A 69 3.55 0.86 9.75
C VAL A 69 2.04 0.82 9.60
N THR A 70 1.47 1.91 9.09
CA THR A 70 0.09 1.93 8.59
C THR A 70 0.11 1.59 7.10
N LEU A 71 -0.58 0.52 6.70
CA LEU A 71 -0.76 0.12 5.30
C LEU A 71 -2.15 0.56 4.85
N THR A 72 -2.22 1.69 4.13
CA THR A 72 -3.46 2.11 3.47
C THR A 72 -3.52 1.45 2.12
N SER A 73 -4.54 0.63 1.86
CA SER A 73 -4.54 -0.20 0.65
C SER A 73 -5.89 -0.30 -0.05
N SER A 74 -5.85 -0.69 -1.32
CA SER A 74 -7.02 -1.08 -2.09
C SER A 74 -6.76 -2.39 -2.83
N MET A 75 -7.76 -3.25 -2.84
CA MET A 75 -7.74 -4.54 -3.51
C MET A 75 -8.66 -4.50 -4.72
N HIS A 76 -8.13 -4.95 -5.85
CA HIS A 76 -8.85 -4.98 -7.12
C HIS A 76 -8.82 -6.40 -7.66
N LYS A 77 -9.99 -6.95 -7.98
CA LYS A 77 -10.10 -8.27 -8.57
C LYS A 77 -10.10 -8.13 -10.09
N TYR A 78 -9.44 -9.06 -10.76
CA TYR A 78 -9.53 -9.14 -12.21
C TYR A 78 -10.84 -9.81 -12.62
N LYS A 79 -11.55 -9.20 -13.56
CA LYS A 79 -12.74 -9.77 -14.19
C LYS A 79 -12.90 -9.19 -15.59
N ASP A 80 -13.19 -10.05 -16.56
CA ASP A 80 -13.54 -9.65 -17.94
C ASP A 80 -12.51 -8.70 -18.59
N GLY A 81 -11.22 -8.96 -18.39
CA GLY A 81 -10.16 -8.15 -19.01
C GLY A 81 -9.70 -6.93 -18.20
N SER A 82 -10.29 -6.67 -17.03
CA SER A 82 -10.03 -5.44 -16.27
C SER A 82 -9.98 -5.67 -14.75
N PHE A 83 -9.27 -4.79 -14.06
CA PHE A 83 -9.26 -4.75 -12.59
C PHE A 83 -10.36 -3.85 -12.06
N SER A 84 -11.11 -4.35 -11.08
CA SER A 84 -12.16 -3.61 -10.38
C SER A 84 -11.95 -3.65 -8.88
N LYS A 85 -11.96 -2.47 -8.25
CA LYS A 85 -11.82 -2.32 -6.79
C LYS A 85 -12.97 -3.03 -6.08
N PHE A 86 -12.68 -3.79 -5.03
CA PHE A 86 -13.69 -4.44 -4.20
C PHE A 86 -13.46 -4.29 -2.70
N ALA A 87 -12.28 -3.84 -2.27
CA ALA A 87 -12.02 -3.56 -0.86
C ALA A 87 -10.95 -2.46 -0.68
N GLU A 88 -11.00 -1.79 0.46
CA GLU A 88 -10.03 -0.75 0.87
C GLU A 88 -9.59 -0.95 2.33
N PRO A 89 -8.85 -2.03 2.64
CA PRO A 89 -8.43 -2.30 4.00
C PRO A 89 -7.32 -1.34 4.42
N VAL A 90 -7.36 -0.96 5.70
CA VAL A 90 -6.30 -0.23 6.38
C VAL A 90 -5.80 -1.09 7.52
N LEU A 91 -4.51 -1.40 7.51
CA LEU A 91 -3.86 -2.19 8.55
C LEU A 91 -2.86 -1.34 9.31
N ARG A 92 -2.68 -1.65 10.59
CA ARG A 92 -1.60 -1.11 11.42
C ARG A 92 -0.83 -2.29 11.98
N VAL A 93 0.46 -2.34 11.69
CA VAL A 93 1.32 -3.46 12.04
C VAL A 93 2.66 -2.93 12.53
N ALA A 94 3.19 -3.54 13.59
CA ALA A 94 4.55 -3.26 14.02
C ALA A 94 5.55 -3.76 12.97
N LEU A 95 6.72 -3.11 12.87
CA LEU A 95 7.80 -3.61 12.02
C LEU A 95 8.15 -5.08 12.34
N ASP A 96 8.58 -5.79 11.30
CA ASP A 96 8.94 -7.20 11.32
C ASP A 96 7.80 -8.14 11.77
N LYS A 97 6.56 -7.65 11.82
CA LYS A 97 5.36 -8.45 12.05
C LYS A 97 4.56 -8.60 10.75
N GLN A 98 3.93 -9.75 10.63
CA GLN A 98 3.04 -10.05 9.52
C GLN A 98 1.66 -9.45 9.80
N ALA A 99 1.09 -8.79 8.80
CA ALA A 99 -0.32 -8.44 8.73
C ALA A 99 -1.00 -9.29 7.66
N VAL A 100 -2.27 -9.64 7.89
CA VAL A 100 -3.05 -10.48 6.98
C VAL A 100 -4.35 -9.76 6.65
N ILE A 101 -4.65 -9.67 5.35
CA ILE A 101 -5.96 -9.30 4.83
C ILE A 101 -6.54 -10.56 4.22
N GLU A 102 -7.73 -10.96 4.65
CA GLU A 102 -8.47 -12.06 4.03
C GLU A 102 -9.90 -11.61 3.73
N ILE A 103 -10.28 -11.65 2.46
CA ILE A 103 -11.59 -11.19 1.99
C ILE A 103 -12.17 -12.23 1.03
N GLY A 104 -13.37 -12.70 1.35
CA GLY A 104 -14.08 -13.67 0.54
C GLY A 104 -15.18 -14.35 1.31
N THR A 105 -15.74 -15.41 0.74
CA THR A 105 -16.69 -16.27 1.42
C THR A 105 -16.35 -17.70 1.09
N GLU A 106 -16.45 -18.57 2.09
CA GLU A 106 -16.28 -20.02 1.93
C GLU A 106 -17.19 -20.57 0.82
N GLY A 107 -16.65 -21.43 -0.05
CA GLY A 107 -17.35 -21.91 -1.25
C GLY A 107 -17.34 -20.94 -2.44
N LYS A 108 -16.70 -19.77 -2.31
CA LYS A 108 -16.35 -18.83 -3.39
C LYS A 108 -14.86 -18.51 -3.33
N ASN A 109 -14.42 -17.51 -4.12
CA ASN A 109 -13.05 -17.02 -4.08
C ASN A 109 -12.73 -16.34 -2.72
N ILE A 110 -11.68 -16.80 -2.07
CA ILE A 110 -11.03 -16.19 -0.91
C ILE A 110 -9.73 -15.55 -1.37
N TYR A 111 -9.63 -14.23 -1.26
CA TYR A 111 -8.42 -13.47 -1.56
C TYR A 111 -7.70 -13.19 -0.26
N LYS A 112 -6.45 -13.64 -0.13
CA LYS A 112 -5.62 -13.38 1.03
C LYS A 112 -4.34 -12.66 0.62
N VAL A 113 -3.97 -11.63 1.37
CA VAL A 113 -2.70 -10.92 1.22
C VAL A 113 -2.00 -10.90 2.57
N GLU A 114 -0.79 -11.42 2.62
CA GLU A 114 0.09 -11.36 3.78
C GLU A 114 1.19 -10.34 3.49
N VAL A 115 1.40 -9.40 4.40
CA VAL A 115 2.41 -8.35 4.28
C VAL A 115 3.29 -8.33 5.51
N THR A 116 4.60 -8.37 5.32
CA THR A 116 5.58 -8.08 6.38
C THR A 116 6.38 -6.87 5.97
N THR A 117 6.63 -5.96 6.92
CA THR A 117 7.32 -4.69 6.67
C THR A 117 8.62 -4.61 7.46
N LYS A 118 9.67 -4.08 6.86
CA LYS A 118 11.00 -3.93 7.48
C LYS A 118 11.63 -2.59 7.08
N LYS A 119 12.43 -1.98 7.97
CA LYS A 119 13.30 -0.82 7.65
C LYS A 119 14.58 -1.29 6.93
N ILE A 120 15.04 -0.55 5.93
CA ILE A 120 16.29 -0.84 5.18
C ILE A 120 17.29 0.31 5.19
#